data_AF-A0A0A0JYL4-F1
#
_entry.id   AF-A0A0A0JYL4-F1
#
_cell.length_a   1.000
_cell.length_b   1.000
_cell.length_c   1.000
_cell.angle_alpha   90.00
_cell.angle_beta   90.00
_cell.angle_gamma   90.00
#
_symmetry.space_group_name_H-M   'P 1'
#
loop_
_entity.id
_entity.type
_entity.pdbx_description
1 polymer ?
#
loop_
_entity_poly.entity_id
_entity_poly.type
_entity_poly.pdbx_seq_one_letter_code
_entity_poly.pdbx_strand_id
1 'polypeptide(L)'
;MPRELTVASRWAAVAALLLAAVLVERSVHAASTSALVLQGVVALLAVLGGVKMWLHNCFESHLVVVLAVAATAIGTVLSLTLGMPGSARTDLSAAHVVTFVLSAAIGVLLVADARARGATR
;
A
#
# COMPACT_ATOMS: atom_id res chain seq x y z
N MET A 1 7.85 -19.81 -10.57
CA MET A 1 8.37 -19.30 -11.85
C MET A 1 8.39 -17.78 -11.81
N PRO A 2 9.56 -17.13 -11.96
CA PRO A 2 9.65 -15.68 -12.08
C PRO A 2 8.91 -15.23 -13.36
N ARG A 3 8.07 -14.19 -13.26
CA ARG A 3 7.40 -13.60 -14.43
C ARG A 3 8.22 -12.44 -14.97
N GLU A 4 8.09 -12.15 -16.26
CA GLU A 4 8.74 -10.98 -16.87
C GLU A 4 8.36 -9.68 -16.14
N LEU A 5 9.35 -8.79 -15.99
CA LEU A 5 9.20 -7.48 -15.36
C LEU A 5 8.62 -6.50 -16.39
N THR A 6 7.44 -5.94 -16.10
CA THR A 6 6.86 -4.88 -16.91
C THR A 6 7.22 -3.51 -16.32
N VAL A 7 7.13 -2.46 -17.14
CA VAL A 7 7.29 -1.08 -16.65
C VAL A 7 6.24 -0.77 -15.57
N ALA A 8 5.01 -1.29 -15.74
CA ALA A 8 3.93 -1.14 -14.78
C ALA A 8 4.26 -1.79 -13.42
N SER A 9 4.87 -2.99 -13.40
CA SER A 9 5.26 -3.64 -12.13
C SER A 9 6.38 -2.89 -11.41
N ARG A 10 7.31 -2.25 -12.15
CA ARG A 10 8.35 -1.40 -11.54
C ARG A 10 7.75 -0.16 -10.90
N TRP A 11 6.82 0.52 -11.57
CA TRP A 11 6.12 1.67 -10.99
C TRP A 11 5.23 1.28 -9.82
N ALA A 12 4.58 0.12 -9.87
CA ALA A 12 3.77 -0.36 -8.74
C ALA A 12 4.65 -0.67 -7.52
N ALA A 13 5.86 -1.18 -7.72
CA ALA A 13 6.83 -1.39 -6.63
C ALA A 13 7.29 -0.06 -6.04
N VAL A 14 7.58 0.96 -6.86
CA VAL A 14 7.91 2.31 -6.38
C VAL A 14 6.74 2.91 -5.60
N ALA A 15 5.51 2.80 -6.10
CA ALA A 15 4.33 3.30 -5.42
C ALA A 15 4.10 2.59 -4.08
N ALA A 16 4.34 1.28 -3.99
CA ALA A 16 4.29 0.53 -2.73
C ALA A 16 5.35 1.00 -1.73
N LEU A 17 6.57 1.31 -2.18
CA LEU A 17 7.63 1.85 -1.33
C LEU A 17 7.31 3.27 -0.84
N LEU A 18 6.75 4.12 -1.71
CA LEU A 18 6.28 5.46 -1.32
C LEU A 18 5.15 5.37 -0.30
N LEU A 19 4.22 4.43 -0.48
CA LEU A 19 3.16 4.17 0.49
C LEU A 19 3.75 3.76 1.85
N ALA A 20 4.76 2.87 1.85
CA ALA A 20 5.45 2.48 3.06
C ALA A 20 6.12 3.67 3.77
N ALA A 21 6.78 4.56 3.03
CA ALA A 21 7.39 5.76 3.59
C ALA A 21 6.37 6.68 4.26
N VAL A 22 5.21 6.89 3.63
CA VAL A 22 4.09 7.66 4.21
C VAL A 22 3.59 6.98 5.49
N LEU A 23 3.45 5.65 5.51
CA LEU A 23 3.01 4.93 6.70
C LEU A 23 4.03 5.00 7.85
N VAL A 24 5.33 4.96 7.55
CA VAL A 24 6.39 5.16 8.54
C VAL A 24 6.31 6.56 9.13
N GLU A 25 6.19 7.60 8.30
CA GLU A 25 6.04 8.98 8.77
C GLU A 25 4.82 9.15 9.69
N ARG A 26 3.68 8.55 9.31
CA ARG A 26 2.47 8.55 10.15
C ARG A 26 2.66 7.80 11.47
N SER A 27 3.46 6.74 11.47
CA SER A 27 3.72 5.94 12.68
C SER A 27 4.53 6.70 13.72
N VAL A 28 5.41 7.61 13.29
CA VAL A 28 6.18 8.49 14.18
C VAL A 28 5.26 9.50 14.90
N HIS A 29 4.15 9.87 14.27
CA HIS A 29 3.15 10.79 14.81
C HIS A 29 1.92 10.06 15.37
N ALA A 30 1.99 8.75 15.56
CA ALA A 30 0.86 7.96 16.01
C ALA A 30 0.50 8.26 17.48
N ALA A 31 -0.75 8.66 17.73
CA ALA A 31 -1.25 8.95 19.07
C ALA A 31 -1.51 7.70 19.93
N SER A 32 -1.55 6.51 19.34
CA SER A 32 -1.80 5.25 20.05
C SER A 32 -0.86 4.13 19.63
N THR A 33 -0.52 3.26 20.57
CA THR A 33 0.34 2.09 20.33
C THR A 33 -0.27 1.14 19.30
N SER A 34 -1.59 0.97 19.29
CA SER A 34 -2.29 0.15 18.30
C SER A 34 -2.17 0.72 16.89
N ALA A 35 -2.24 2.05 16.73
CA ALA A 35 -2.01 2.72 15.45
C ALA A 35 -0.58 2.51 14.96
N LEU A 36 0.38 2.67 15.86
CA LEU A 36 1.81 2.51 15.58
C LEU A 36 2.10 1.08 15.11
N VAL A 37 1.62 0.07 15.83
CA VAL A 37 1.81 -1.34 15.47
C VAL A 37 1.16 -1.65 14.12
N LEU A 38 -0.09 -1.22 13.89
CA LEU A 38 -0.78 -1.48 12.64
C LEU A 38 -0.06 -0.82 11.45
N GLN A 39 0.27 0.47 11.56
CA GLN A 39 0.97 1.20 10.50
C GLN A 39 2.36 0.63 10.25
N GLY A 40 3.09 0.26 11.31
CA GLY A 40 4.42 -0.36 11.19
C GLY A 40 4.38 -1.72 10.49
N VAL A 41 3.43 -2.59 10.85
CA VAL A 41 3.26 -3.89 10.20
C VAL A 41 2.89 -3.72 8.73
N VAL A 42 1.95 -2.83 8.41
CA VAL A 42 1.53 -2.59 7.03
C VAL A 42 2.65 -1.96 6.21
N ALA A 43 3.42 -1.03 6.79
CA ALA A 43 4.60 -0.46 6.15
C ALA A 43 5.64 -1.54 5.84
N LEU A 44 5.92 -2.43 6.79
CA LEU A 44 6.84 -3.55 6.59
C LEU A 44 6.37 -4.47 5.45
N LEU A 45 5.08 -4.82 5.43
CA LEU A 45 4.50 -5.63 4.35
C LEU A 45 4.57 -4.92 3.00
N ALA A 46 4.35 -3.61 2.95
CA ALA A 46 4.48 -2.81 1.73
C ALA A 46 5.94 -2.76 1.23
N VAL A 47 6.93 -2.64 2.13
CA VAL A 47 8.36 -2.73 1.78
C VAL A 47 8.69 -4.12 1.25
N LEU A 48 8.36 -5.18 1.99
CA LEU A 48 8.64 -6.56 1.60
C LEU A 48 7.96 -6.90 0.27
N GLY A 49 6.69 -6.50 0.11
CA GLY A 49 5.93 -6.65 -1.12
C GLY A 49 6.56 -5.90 -2.28
N GLY A 50 6.88 -4.61 -2.11
CA GLY A 50 7.49 -3.77 -3.13
C GLY A 50 8.89 -4.23 -3.55
N VAL A 51 9.76 -4.55 -2.59
CA VAL A 51 11.10 -5.10 -2.85
C VAL A 51 10.99 -6.46 -3.53
N LYS A 52 10.14 -7.37 -3.02
CA LYS A 52 9.94 -8.68 -3.65
C LYS A 52 9.40 -8.51 -5.06
N MET A 53 8.47 -7.59 -5.32
CA MET A 53 7.93 -7.33 -6.66
C MET A 53 8.97 -6.73 -7.61
N TRP A 54 9.90 -5.91 -7.09
CA TRP A 54 11.03 -5.37 -7.85
C TRP A 54 12.04 -6.45 -8.25
N LEU A 55 12.35 -7.38 -7.35
CA LEU A 55 13.32 -8.46 -7.58
C LEU A 55 12.71 -9.65 -8.34
N HIS A 56 11.52 -10.07 -7.93
CA HIS A 56 10.83 -11.27 -8.36
C HIS A 56 9.35 -10.96 -8.56
N ASN A 57 8.97 -10.78 -9.82
CA ASN A 57 7.61 -10.41 -10.20
C ASN A 57 6.63 -11.59 -10.07
N CYS A 58 6.36 -12.02 -8.83
CA CYS A 58 5.58 -13.21 -8.49
C CYS A 58 4.14 -12.86 -8.12
N PHE A 59 3.24 -13.83 -8.18
CA PHE A 59 1.85 -13.65 -7.74
C PHE A 59 1.76 -13.35 -6.23
N GLU A 60 2.61 -13.99 -5.43
CA GLU A 60 2.65 -13.78 -3.98
C GLU A 60 2.95 -12.33 -3.58
N SER A 61 3.87 -11.66 -4.27
CA SER A 61 4.19 -10.25 -3.97
C SER A 61 3.03 -9.33 -4.31
N HIS A 62 2.33 -9.58 -5.42
CA HIS A 62 1.10 -8.86 -5.74
C HIS A 62 0.03 -9.02 -4.66
N LEU A 63 -0.18 -10.25 -4.17
CA LEU A 63 -1.17 -10.51 -3.12
C LEU A 63 -0.83 -9.74 -1.83
N VAL A 64 0.45 -9.75 -1.42
CA VAL A 64 0.91 -9.01 -0.23
C VAL A 64 0.69 -7.51 -0.40
N VAL A 65 1.04 -6.94 -1.56
CA VAL A 65 0.85 -5.50 -1.84
C VAL A 65 -0.64 -5.15 -1.85
N VAL A 66 -1.50 -5.97 -2.47
CA VAL A 66 -2.96 -5.76 -2.48
C VAL A 66 -3.53 -5.79 -1.06
N LEU A 67 -3.10 -6.74 -0.24
CA LEU A 67 -3.53 -6.82 1.16
C LEU A 67 -3.08 -5.59 1.96
N ALA A 68 -1.84 -5.15 1.78
CA ALA A 68 -1.33 -3.95 2.44
C ALA A 68 -2.10 -2.69 2.03
N VAL A 69 -2.39 -2.54 0.73
CA VAL A 69 -3.19 -1.42 0.20
C VAL A 69 -4.63 -1.47 0.73
N ALA A 70 -5.28 -2.64 0.73
CA ALA A 70 -6.63 -2.80 1.24
C ALA A 70 -6.71 -2.48 2.73
N ALA A 71 -5.79 -3.02 3.54
CA ALA A 71 -5.69 -2.72 4.97
C ALA A 71 -5.49 -1.22 5.22
N THR A 72 -4.63 -0.58 4.43
CA THR A 72 -4.37 0.86 4.54
C THR A 72 -5.61 1.69 4.18
N ALA A 73 -6.27 1.37 3.08
CA ALA A 73 -7.47 2.09 2.63
C ALA A 73 -8.61 1.94 3.65
N ILE A 74 -8.86 0.72 4.13
CA ILE A 74 -9.88 0.44 5.16
C ILE A 74 -9.55 1.21 6.45
N GLY A 75 -8.31 1.13 6.94
CA GLY A 75 -7.89 1.86 8.14
C GLY A 75 -8.05 3.38 7.98
N THR A 76 -7.75 3.91 6.80
CA THR A 76 -7.89 5.33 6.46
C THR A 76 -9.37 5.75 6.49
N VAL A 77 -10.27 4.95 5.88
CA VAL A 77 -11.72 5.20 5.90
C VAL A 77 -12.29 5.12 7.32
N LEU A 78 -11.91 4.10 8.09
CA LEU A 78 -12.37 3.94 9.48
C LEU A 78 -11.93 5.12 10.35
N SER A 79 -10.69 5.59 10.20
CA SER A 79 -10.16 6.74 10.93
C SER A 79 -10.92 8.05 10.63
N LEU A 80 -11.35 8.24 9.38
CA LEU A 80 -12.11 9.43 8.96
C LEU A 80 -13.59 9.36 9.38
N THR A 81 -14.18 8.16 9.42
CA THR A 81 -15.64 7.99 9.62
C THR A 81 -16.02 7.68 11.06
N LEU A 82 -15.38 6.68 11.67
CA LEU A 82 -15.68 6.18 13.01
C LEU A 82 -14.70 6.72 14.05
N GLY A 83 -13.52 7.19 13.63
CA GLY A 83 -12.39 7.40 14.52
C GLY A 83 -11.78 6.06 14.94
N MET A 84 -10.56 6.09 15.47
CA MET A 84 -9.94 4.88 16.00
C MET A 84 -10.39 4.66 17.45
N PRO A 85 -10.46 3.41 17.95
CA PRO A 85 -10.81 3.15 19.34
C PRO A 85 -9.82 3.88 20.27
N GLY A 86 -10.34 4.80 21.07
CA GLY A 86 -9.57 5.67 21.96
C GLY A 86 -9.11 7.00 21.36
N SER A 87 -9.53 7.36 20.14
CA SER A 87 -9.25 8.68 19.53
C SER A 87 -10.51 9.34 18.97
N ALA A 88 -10.48 10.67 18.86
CA ALA A 88 -11.49 11.41 18.11
C ALA A 88 -11.41 11.08 16.60
N ARG A 89 -12.44 11.46 15.83
CA ARG A 89 -12.38 11.44 14.36
C ARG A 89 -11.23 12.31 13.89
N THR A 90 -10.53 11.84 12.87
CA THR A 90 -9.42 12.58 12.29
C THR A 90 -9.94 13.45 11.16
N ASP A 91 -9.50 14.71 11.09
CA ASP A 91 -9.79 15.56 9.94
C ASP A 91 -9.07 15.06 8.69
N LEU A 92 -9.63 15.40 7.52
CA LEU A 92 -9.04 15.09 6.23
C LEU A 92 -7.71 15.84 6.08
N SER A 93 -6.60 15.11 6.16
CA SER A 93 -5.26 15.66 5.96
C SER A 93 -4.68 15.31 4.58
N ALA A 94 -3.66 16.05 4.15
CA ALA A 94 -2.94 15.75 2.91
C ALA A 94 -2.39 14.31 2.89
N ALA A 95 -1.97 13.77 4.03
CA ALA A 95 -1.49 12.40 4.14
C ALA A 95 -2.58 11.36 3.79
N HIS A 96 -3.84 11.60 4.18
CA HIS A 96 -4.97 10.73 3.81
C HIS A 96 -5.17 10.75 2.29
N VAL A 97 -5.13 11.93 1.67
CA VAL A 97 -5.26 12.09 0.21
C VAL A 97 -4.13 11.34 -0.51
N VAL A 98 -2.88 11.55 -0.09
CA VAL A 98 -1.71 10.85 -0.66
C VAL A 98 -1.84 9.34 -0.53
N THR A 99 -2.30 8.86 0.63
CA THR A 99 -2.52 7.44 0.88
C THR A 99 -3.57 6.84 -0.05
N PHE A 100 -4.69 7.54 -0.26
CA PHE A 100 -5.73 7.12 -1.21
C PHE A 100 -5.23 7.11 -2.65
N VAL A 101 -4.52 8.17 -3.06
CA VAL A 101 -3.97 8.29 -4.41
C VAL A 101 -2.95 7.18 -4.69
N LEU A 102 -2.03 6.92 -3.76
CA LEU A 102 -1.06 5.82 -3.88
C LEU A 102 -1.74 4.45 -3.91
N SER A 103 -2.73 4.23 -3.04
CA SER A 103 -3.51 3.00 -3.00
C SER A 103 -4.22 2.73 -4.33
N ALA A 104 -4.88 3.75 -4.89
CA ALA A 104 -5.54 3.67 -6.19
C ALA A 104 -4.52 3.44 -7.32
N ALA A 105 -3.41 4.18 -7.32
CA ALA A 105 -2.35 4.05 -8.32
C ALA A 105 -1.76 2.64 -8.34
N ILE A 106 -1.48 2.06 -7.17
CA ILE A 106 -1.01 0.68 -7.06
C ILE A 106 -2.04 -0.27 -7.69
N GLY A 107 -3.32 -0.16 -7.32
CA GLY A 107 -4.38 -0.99 -7.91
C GLY A 107 -4.46 -0.88 -9.44
N VAL A 108 -4.41 0.34 -9.98
CA VAL A 108 -4.41 0.60 -11.42
C VAL A 108 -3.18 -0.02 -12.10
N LEU A 109 -1.99 0.16 -11.52
CA LEU A 109 -0.75 -0.38 -12.09
C LEU A 109 -0.71 -1.91 -12.07
N LEU A 110 -1.27 -2.54 -11.02
CA LEU A 110 -1.41 -4.00 -10.95
C LEU A 110 -2.39 -4.54 -11.99
N VAL A 111 -3.51 -3.84 -12.23
CA VAL A 111 -4.45 -4.19 -13.29
C VAL A 111 -3.83 -3.98 -14.67
N ALA A 112 -3.08 -2.89 -14.87
CA ALA A 112 -2.36 -2.62 -16.11
C ALA A 112 -1.30 -3.70 -16.39
N ASP A 113 -0.55 -4.13 -15.37
CA ASP A 113 0.39 -5.26 -15.46
C ASP A 113 -0.34 -6.57 -15.85
N ALA A 114 -1.47 -6.88 -15.20
CA ALA A 114 -2.27 -8.06 -15.53
C ALA A 114 -2.79 -8.03 -16.98
N ARG A 115 -3.27 -6.88 -17.46
CA ARG A 115 -3.74 -6.70 -18.85
C ARG A 115 -2.61 -6.81 -19.86
N ALA A 116 -1.47 -6.18 -19.60
CA ALA A 116 -0.30 -6.24 -20.49
C ALA A 116 0.15 -7.70 -20.71
N ARG A 117 0.07 -8.53 -19.66
CA ARG A 117 0.38 -9.97 -19.78
C ARG A 117 -0.72 -10.79 -20.45
N GLY A 118 -1.97 -10.41 -20.27
CA GLY A 118 -3.10 -11.06 -20.93
C GLY A 118 -3.08 -10.86 -22.45
N ALA A 119 -2.55 -9.74 -22.92
CA ALA A 119 -2.39 -9.44 -24.35
C ALA A 119 -1.23 -10.19 -25.03
N THR A 120 -0.29 -10.74 -24.25
CA THR A 120 0.87 -11.50 -24.76
C THR A 120 0.69 -13.02 -24.79
N ARG A 121 -0.48 -13.53 -24.36
CA ARG A 121 -0.86 -14.95 -24.45
C ARG A 121 -1.84 -15.16 -25.59
#